data_AF-A0A1Q3P731-F1
#
_entry.id   AF-A0A1Q3P731-F1
#
_cell.length_a   1.000
_cell.length_b   1.000
_cell.length_c   1.000
_cell.angle_alpha   90.00
_cell.angle_beta   90.00
_cell.angle_gamma   90.00
#
_symmetry.space_group_name_H-M   'P 1'
#
loop_
_entity.id
_entity.type
_entity.pdbx_description
1 polymer ?
#
loop_
_entity_poly.entity_id
_entity_poly.type
_entity_poly.pdbx_seq_one_letter_code
_entity_poly.pdbx_strand_id
1 'polypeptide(L)'
;MIEISDDFDQRIKRSGLKIQHFAFERKLDLAVFILSDRSIITKNLSDFFDLENVIDYHLHQFRITENGIHWPDLDIDISLRGLLQEEKILTK
;
A
#
# COMPACT_ATOMS: atom_id res chain seq x y z
N MET A 1 -2.14 -23.01 2.82
CA MET A 1 -1.42 -21.74 2.58
C MET A 1 -1.09 -21.47 1.12
N ILE A 2 -1.12 -22.47 0.22
CA ILE A 2 -0.80 -22.30 -1.21
C ILE A 2 -1.87 -21.49 -1.97
N GLU A 3 -3.17 -21.67 -1.64
CA GLU A 3 -4.28 -21.01 -2.38
C GLU A 3 -4.35 -19.48 -2.24
N ILE A 4 -3.89 -18.90 -1.14
CA ILE A 4 -4.08 -17.45 -0.87
C ILE A 4 -3.09 -16.61 -1.68
N SER A 5 -1.87 -17.11 -1.91
CA SER A 5 -0.88 -16.40 -2.74
C SER A 5 -1.33 -16.32 -4.19
N ASP A 6 -1.86 -17.43 -4.72
CA ASP A 6 -2.27 -17.53 -6.12
C ASP A 6 -3.45 -16.60 -6.45
N ASP A 7 -4.36 -16.35 -5.49
CA ASP A 7 -5.49 -15.45 -5.65
C ASP A 7 -5.06 -13.98 -5.81
N PHE A 8 -4.12 -13.51 -4.98
CA PHE A 8 -3.61 -12.13 -5.08
C PHE A 8 -2.76 -11.91 -6.33
N ASP A 9 -1.90 -12.88 -6.66
CA ASP A 9 -1.06 -12.79 -7.86
C ASP A 9 -1.93 -12.77 -9.13
N GLN A 10 -3.05 -13.51 -9.13
CA GLN A 10 -4.04 -13.42 -10.21
C GLN A 10 -4.72 -12.05 -10.25
N ARG A 11 -5.14 -11.49 -9.12
CA ARG A 11 -5.76 -10.15 -9.11
C ARG A 11 -4.79 -9.07 -9.61
N ILE A 12 -3.54 -9.08 -9.15
CA ILE A 12 -2.53 -8.09 -9.54
C ILE A 12 -2.18 -8.26 -11.03
N LYS A 13 -1.80 -9.47 -11.46
CA LYS A 13 -1.30 -9.70 -12.83
C LYS A 13 -2.39 -9.85 -13.88
N ARG A 14 -3.47 -10.59 -13.60
CA ARG A 14 -4.51 -10.89 -14.60
C ARG A 14 -5.59 -9.82 -14.68
N SER A 15 -6.06 -9.30 -13.54
CA SER A 15 -7.07 -8.22 -13.56
C SER A 15 -6.48 -6.80 -13.62
N GLY A 16 -5.15 -6.67 -13.55
CA GLY A 16 -4.49 -5.37 -13.56
C GLY A 16 -4.81 -4.54 -12.31
N LEU A 17 -5.04 -5.23 -11.18
CA LEU A 17 -5.26 -4.56 -9.90
C LEU A 17 -3.97 -3.87 -9.50
N LYS A 18 -4.05 -2.55 -9.33
CA LYS A 18 -2.91 -1.71 -8.97
C LYS A 18 -3.34 -0.58 -8.05
N ILE A 19 -2.40 0.03 -7.34
CA ILE A 19 -2.65 1.28 -6.65
C ILE A 19 -2.76 2.37 -7.71
N GLN A 20 -3.86 3.12 -7.71
CA GLN A 20 -4.09 4.22 -8.63
C GLN A 20 -3.83 5.57 -7.94
N HIS A 21 -4.15 5.67 -6.65
CA HIS A 21 -3.85 6.85 -5.85
C HIS A 21 -3.39 6.44 -4.45
N PHE A 22 -2.49 7.24 -3.90
CA PHE A 22 -2.05 7.15 -2.51
C PHE A 22 -2.14 8.55 -1.90
N ALA A 23 -2.67 8.61 -0.68
CA ALA A 23 -2.75 9.82 0.12
C ALA A 23 -2.50 9.46 1.59
N PHE A 24 -2.03 10.43 2.37
CA PHE A 24 -1.85 10.27 3.80
C PHE A 24 -2.21 11.55 4.54
N GLU A 25 -2.53 11.42 5.81
CA GLU A 25 -2.70 12.54 6.75
C GLU A 25 -2.07 12.15 8.09
N ARG A 26 -0.90 12.74 8.38
CA ARG A 26 -0.08 12.37 9.54
C ARG A 26 -0.78 12.66 10.86
N LYS A 27 -1.56 13.75 10.95
CA LYS A 27 -2.27 14.10 12.19
C LYS A 27 -3.37 13.11 12.54
N LEU A 28 -3.90 12.43 11.54
CA LEU A 28 -4.90 11.38 11.71
C LEU A 28 -4.28 9.99 11.76
N ASP A 29 -2.95 9.89 11.66
CA ASP A 29 -2.23 8.65 11.50
C ASP A 29 -2.83 7.78 10.38
N LEU A 30 -3.13 8.38 9.21
CA LEU A 30 -3.91 7.74 8.17
C LEU A 30 -3.13 7.61 6.87
N ALA A 31 -3.11 6.40 6.31
CA ALA A 31 -2.68 6.08 4.96
C ALA A 31 -3.85 5.51 4.15
N VAL A 32 -4.08 6.05 2.95
CA VAL A 32 -5.20 5.68 2.07
C VAL A 32 -4.67 5.24 0.72
N PHE A 33 -4.98 4.01 0.33
CA PHE A 33 -4.64 3.42 -0.96
C PHE A 33 -5.93 3.21 -1.76
N ILE A 34 -6.06 3.88 -2.89
CA ILE A 34 -7.20 3.72 -3.81
C ILE A 34 -6.74 2.82 -4.96
N LEU A 35 -7.39 1.67 -5.12
CA LEU A 35 -7.04 0.69 -6.14
C LEU A 35 -7.80 0.94 -7.45
N SER A 36 -7.31 0.35 -8.54
CA SER A 36 -7.90 0.49 -9.89
C SER A 36 -9.32 -0.08 -10.02
N ASP A 37 -9.75 -0.97 -9.11
CA ASP A 37 -11.12 -1.47 -9.01
C ASP A 37 -12.03 -0.61 -8.12
N ARG A 38 -11.54 0.57 -7.69
CA ARG A 38 -12.20 1.53 -6.79
C ARG A 38 -12.33 1.06 -5.34
N SER A 39 -11.74 -0.08 -4.97
CA SER A 39 -11.59 -0.42 -3.57
C SER A 39 -10.62 0.53 -2.87
N ILE A 40 -10.83 0.71 -1.56
CA ILE A 40 -10.02 1.58 -0.71
C ILE A 40 -9.45 0.71 0.41
N ILE A 41 -8.15 0.77 0.61
CA ILE A 41 -7.46 0.20 1.76
C ILE A 41 -7.02 1.36 2.64
N THR A 42 -7.37 1.30 3.93
CA THR A 42 -6.93 2.28 4.94
C THR A 42 -6.06 1.59 5.96
N LYS A 43 -4.88 2.16 6.24
CA LYS A 43 -3.95 1.71 7.27
C LYS A 43 -3.56 2.86 8.18
N ASN A 44 -3.02 2.55 9.35
CA ASN A 44 -2.33 3.60 10.08
C ASN A 44 -1.03 3.94 9.35
N LEU A 45 -0.63 5.20 9.33
CA LEU A 45 0.67 5.55 8.76
C LEU A 45 1.80 4.98 9.61
N SER A 46 1.59 4.92 10.93
CA SER A 46 2.48 4.32 11.93
C SER A 46 2.65 2.80 11.80
N ASP A 47 1.77 2.10 11.08
CA ASP A 47 1.96 0.68 10.77
C ASP A 47 3.22 0.46 9.91
N PHE A 48 3.67 1.50 9.21
CA PHE A 48 4.89 1.52 8.43
C PHE A 48 6.01 2.20 9.24
N PHE A 49 6.68 1.43 10.10
CA PHE A 49 7.69 1.94 11.04
C PHE A 49 8.76 2.84 10.39
N ASP A 50 9.15 2.52 9.15
CA ASP A 50 10.15 3.28 8.40
C ASP A 50 9.68 4.69 7.97
N LEU A 51 8.37 4.98 8.08
CA LEU A 51 7.75 6.27 7.72
C LEU A 51 7.46 7.17 8.92
N GLU A 52 7.51 6.66 10.15
CA GLU A 52 7.12 7.39 11.36
C GLU A 52 7.92 8.70 11.53
N ASN A 53 9.24 8.63 11.32
CA ASN A 53 10.16 9.75 11.56
C ASN A 53 10.55 10.53 10.29
N VAL A 54 9.94 10.19 9.15
CA VAL A 54 10.22 10.85 7.87
C VAL A 54 9.61 12.25 7.87
N ILE A 55 10.36 13.28 7.49
CA ILE A 55 9.78 14.63 7.34
C ILE A 55 8.76 14.66 6.19
N ASP A 56 7.73 15.50 6.32
CA ASP A 56 6.64 15.54 5.35
C ASP A 56 7.12 15.76 3.91
N TYR A 57 8.16 16.57 3.70
CA TYR A 57 8.74 16.77 2.37
C TYR A 57 9.12 15.45 1.70
N HIS A 58 9.87 14.59 2.40
CA HIS A 58 10.28 13.28 1.90
C HIS A 58 9.10 12.33 1.78
N LEU A 59 8.15 12.38 2.72
CA LEU A 59 6.95 11.55 2.65
C LEU A 59 6.09 11.87 1.41
N HIS A 60 6.13 13.09 0.89
CA HIS A 60 5.47 13.47 -0.36
C HIS A 60 6.25 13.07 -1.64
N GLN A 61 7.50 12.62 -1.54
CA GLN A 61 8.32 12.21 -2.71
C GLN A 61 8.08 10.76 -3.14
N PHE A 62 6.93 10.19 -2.80
CA PHE A 62 6.60 8.82 -3.21
C PHE A 62 6.34 8.71 -4.71
N ARG A 63 6.46 7.50 -5.22
CA ARG A 63 6.06 7.09 -6.57
C ARG A 63 5.15 5.88 -6.48
N ILE A 64 4.05 5.92 -7.20
CA ILE A 64 3.22 4.73 -7.43
C ILE A 64 3.94 3.87 -8.47
N THR A 65 4.16 2.60 -8.15
CA THR A 65 4.74 1.60 -9.05
C THR A 65 3.69 0.56 -9.43
N GLU A 66 4.02 -0.36 -10.34
CA GLU A 66 3.12 -1.46 -10.69
C GLU A 66 2.81 -2.37 -9.49
N ASN A 67 3.71 -2.44 -8.51
CA ASN A 67 3.65 -3.38 -7.40
C ASN A 67 3.34 -2.73 -6.05
N GLY A 68 3.22 -1.40 -5.98
CA GLY A 68 3.15 -0.72 -4.68
C GLY A 68 3.41 0.79 -4.72
N ILE A 69 3.88 1.29 -3.58
CA ILE A 69 4.40 2.65 -3.40
C ILE A 69 5.88 2.55 -3.07
N HIS A 70 6.69 3.41 -3.68
CA HIS A 70 8.14 3.48 -3.47
C HIS A 70 8.55 4.91 -3.12
N TRP A 71 9.40 5.06 -2.10
CA TRP A 71 10.07 6.32 -1.75
C TRP A 71 11.55 6.24 -2.15
N PRO A 72 11.96 6.79 -3.30
CA PRO A 72 13.30 6.60 -3.84
C PRO A 72 14.42 7.09 -2.91
N ASP A 73 14.21 8.24 -2.27
CA ASP A 73 15.23 8.87 -1.42
C ASP A 73 15.41 8.14 -0.08
N LEU A 74 14.45 7.29 0.28
CA LEU A 74 14.42 6.57 1.55
C LEU A 74 14.70 5.08 1.40
N ASP A 75 14.70 4.56 0.17
CA ASP A 75 14.76 3.13 -0.15
C ASP A 75 13.67 2.31 0.57
N ILE A 76 12.46 2.88 0.63
CA ILE A 76 11.29 2.28 1.29
C ILE A 76 10.24 1.89 0.25
N ASP A 77 9.68 0.69 0.40
CA ASP A 77 8.60 0.17 -0.44
C ASP A 77 7.43 -0.35 0.40
N ILE A 78 6.22 -0.02 -0.04
CA ILE A 78 4.98 -0.64 0.43
C ILE A 78 4.40 -1.48 -0.70
N SER A 79 4.30 -2.80 -0.48
CA SER A 79 3.79 -3.74 -1.47
C SER A 79 2.26 -3.80 -1.50
N LEU A 80 1.65 -3.68 -2.68
CA LEU A 80 0.23 -3.95 -2.88
C LEU A 80 -0.16 -5.37 -2.45
N ARG A 81 0.71 -6.35 -2.73
CA ARG A 81 0.47 -7.74 -2.32
C ARG A 81 0.44 -7.85 -0.79
N GLY A 82 1.37 -7.20 -0.10
CA GLY A 82 1.39 -7.14 1.36
C GLY A 82 0.10 -6.52 1.93
N LEU A 83 -0.30 -5.35 1.39
CA LEU A 83 -1.54 -4.68 1.79
C LEU A 83 -2.77 -5.59 1.65
N LEU A 84 -2.91 -6.30 0.52
CA LEU A 84 -4.04 -7.19 0.27
C LEU A 84 -4.05 -8.41 1.21
N GLN A 85 -2.88 -8.93 1.58
CA GLN A 85 -2.76 -10.05 2.51
C GLN A 85 -3.24 -9.67 3.91
N GLU A 86 -2.84 -8.50 4.39
CA GLU A 86 -3.25 -8.00 5.70
C GLU A 86 -4.75 -7.70 5.77
N GLU A 87 -5.33 -7.08 4.74
CA GLU A 87 -6.78 -6.81 4.68
C GLU A 87 -7.63 -8.07 4.80
N LYS A 88 -7.19 -9.17 4.16
CA LYS A 88 -7.90 -10.46 4.20
C LYS A 88 -7.79 -11.15 5.56
N ILE A 89 -6.77 -10.83 6.35
CA ILE A 89 -6.63 -11.31 7.74
C ILE A 89 -7.58 -10.54 8.66
N LEU A 90 -7.79 -9.24 8.42
CA LEU A 90 -8.63 -8.37 9.25
C LEU A 90 -10.14 -8.53 8.98
N THR A 91 -10.53 -9.08 7.83
CA THR A 91 -11.94 -9.30 7.44
C THR A 91 -12.46 -10.72 7.68
N LYS A 92 -11.66 -11.58 8.32
CA LYS A 92 -12.07 -12.91 8.81
C LYS A 92 -12.38 -12.88 10.30
#